data_AF-A0A359KQR3-F1
#
_entry.id   AF-A0A359KQR3-F1
#
_cell.length_a   1.000
_cell.length_b   1.000
_cell.length_c   1.000
_cell.angle_alpha   90.00
_cell.angle_beta   90.00
_cell.angle_gamma   90.00
#
_symmetry.space_group_name_H-M   'P 1'
#
loop_
_entity.id
_entity.type
_entity.pdbx_description
1 polymer ?
#
loop_
_entity_poly.entity_id
_entity_poly.type
_entity_poly.pdbx_seq_one_letter_code
_entity_poly.pdbx_strand_id
1 'polypeptide(L)' 'EAGNHEAARRAQFNLLAPNAAVTTRFGIAGLKAAMALVGLETGDPRPPLLPATDAERFEIQRIFEQAGLLARV' A
#
# COMPACT_ATOMS: atom_id res chain seq x y z
N GLU A 1 23.22 -7.42 -8.12
CA GLU A 1 22.81 -7.47 -6.70
C GLU A 1 24.05 -7.59 -5.84
N ALA A 2 24.13 -6.85 -4.72
CA ALA A 2 25.32 -6.78 -3.86
C ALA A 2 25.42 -7.91 -2.81
N GLY A 3 24.43 -8.82 -2.74
CA GLY A 3 24.44 -9.94 -1.79
C GLY A 3 24.17 -9.57 -0.34
N ASN A 4 23.69 -8.35 -0.06
CA ASN A 4 23.40 -7.90 1.31
C ASN A 4 22.05 -8.45 1.83
N HIS A 5 22.08 -9.71 2.28
CA HIS A 5 20.88 -10.43 2.74
C HIS A 5 20.26 -9.84 4.01
N GLU A 6 21.03 -9.17 4.87
CA GLU A 6 20.50 -8.54 6.08
C GLU A 6 19.63 -7.33 5.74
N ALA A 7 20.14 -6.44 4.88
CA ALA A 7 19.39 -5.29 4.40
C ALA A 7 18.12 -5.73 3.64
N ALA A 8 18.25 -6.75 2.78
CA ALA A 8 17.13 -7.33 2.05
C ALA A 8 16.05 -7.89 2.99
N ARG A 9 16.43 -8.62 4.04
CA ARG A 9 15.50 -9.17 5.03
C ARG A 9 14.75 -8.06 5.77
N ARG A 10 15.44 -6.99 6.16
CA ARG A 10 14.81 -5.84 6.83
C ARG A 10 13.81 -5.13 5.92
N ALA A 11 14.17 -4.92 4.65
CA ALA A 11 13.25 -4.36 3.66
C ALA A 11 12.03 -5.27 3.44
N GLN A 12 12.24 -6.57 3.27
CA GLN A 12 11.17 -7.55 3.11
C GLN A 12 10.18 -7.52 4.27
N PHE A 13 10.65 -7.50 5.52
CA PHE A 13 9.76 -7.43 6.68
C PHE A 13 8.95 -6.15 6.74
N ASN A 14 9.56 -5.01 6.39
CA ASN A 14 8.87 -3.73 6.32
C ASN A 14 7.76 -3.71 5.25
N LEU A 15 7.94 -4.49 4.18
CA LEU A 15 6.98 -4.57 3.07
C LEU A 15 5.82 -5.56 3.29
N LEU A 16 5.86 -6.43 4.30
CA LEU A 16 4.83 -7.46 4.48
C LEU A 16 3.42 -6.87 4.64
N ALA A 17 3.26 -5.89 5.52
CA ALA A 17 1.97 -5.25 5.78
C ALA A 17 1.45 -4.44 4.57
N PRO A 18 2.23 -3.52 3.96
CA PRO A 18 1.75 -2.79 2.79
C PRO A 18 1.49 -3.71 1.60
N ASN A 19 2.30 -4.76 1.39
CA ASN A 19 2.04 -5.76 0.36
C ASN A 19 0.68 -6.46 0.57
N ALA A 20 0.40 -6.94 1.79
CA ALA A 20 -0.88 -7.57 2.10
C ALA A 20 -2.06 -6.60 1.94
N ALA A 21 -1.89 -5.32 2.30
CA ALA A 21 -2.92 -4.29 2.14
C ALA A 21 -3.37 -4.16 0.68
N VAL A 22 -2.44 -4.09 -0.27
CA VAL A 22 -2.74 -3.89 -1.71
C VAL A 22 -2.94 -5.17 -2.51
N THR A 23 -2.89 -6.33 -1.86
CA THR A 23 -3.11 -7.64 -2.51
C THR A 23 -4.26 -8.40 -1.86
N THR A 24 -4.00 -9.12 -0.77
CA THR A 24 -4.94 -10.07 -0.17
C THR A 24 -6.01 -9.41 0.69
N ARG A 25 -5.76 -8.22 1.26
CA ARG A 25 -6.72 -7.55 2.17
C ARG A 25 -7.71 -6.65 1.43
N PHE A 26 -7.24 -5.72 0.61
CA PHE A 26 -8.10 -4.71 -0.03
C PHE A 26 -8.01 -4.76 -1.58
N GLY A 27 -7.19 -5.66 -2.12
CA GLY A 27 -7.08 -5.91 -3.56
C GLY A 27 -6.80 -4.65 -4.39
N ILE A 28 -7.36 -4.63 -5.60
CA ILE A 28 -7.19 -3.54 -6.58
C ILE A 28 -7.74 -2.21 -6.03
N ALA A 29 -8.84 -2.25 -5.27
CA ALA A 29 -9.41 -1.06 -4.64
C ALA A 29 -8.41 -0.43 -3.65
N GLY A 30 -7.78 -1.26 -2.83
CA GLY A 30 -6.73 -0.83 -1.91
C GLY A 30 -5.45 -0.38 -2.61
N LEU A 31 -5.03 -1.06 -3.68
CA LEU A 31 -3.88 -0.62 -4.48
C LEU A 31 -4.10 0.78 -5.05
N LYS A 32 -5.26 1.05 -5.63
CA LYS A 32 -5.60 2.39 -6.17
C LYS A 32 -5.65 3.44 -5.06
N ALA A 33 -6.23 3.12 -3.90
CA ALA A 33 -6.20 4.01 -2.75
C ALA A 33 -4.76 4.31 -2.27
N ALA A 34 -3.89 3.30 -2.18
CA ALA A 34 -2.48 3.47 -1.82
C ALA A 34 -1.73 4.34 -2.83
N MET A 35 -1.98 4.14 -4.13
CA MET A 35 -1.40 4.95 -5.21
C MET A 35 -1.82 6.42 -5.10
N ALA A 36 -3.09 6.70 -4.82
CA ALA A 36 -3.56 8.06 -4.56
C ALA A 36 -2.85 8.71 -3.37
N LEU A 37 -2.63 7.95 -2.28
CA LEU A 37 -1.92 8.44 -1.08
C LEU A 37 -0.45 8.79 -1.35
N VAL A 38 0.21 8.11 -2.30
CA VAL A 38 1.58 8.47 -2.74
C VAL A 38 1.60 9.55 -3.84
N GLY A 39 0.45 10.18 -4.13
CA GLY A 39 0.35 11.30 -5.06
C GLY A 39 0.22 10.93 -6.55
N LEU A 40 -0.13 9.67 -6.86
CA LEU A 40 -0.38 9.25 -8.23
C LEU A 40 -1.86 9.44 -8.59
N GLU A 41 -2.12 9.87 -9.83
CA GLU A 41 -3.48 9.94 -10.34
C GLU A 41 -4.05 8.53 -10.54
N THR A 42 -5.09 8.22 -9.78
CA THR A 42 -5.84 6.97 -9.93
C THR A 42 -7.33 7.25 -9.99
N GLY A 43 -8.00 6.75 -11.03
CA GLY A 43 -9.46 6.65 -11.01
C GLY A 43 -9.93 5.44 -10.22
N ASP A 44 -11.25 5.34 -9.99
CA ASP A 44 -11.85 4.21 -9.29
C ASP A 44 -11.70 2.88 -10.05
N PRO A 45 -11.74 1.72 -9.36
CA PRO A 45 -11.93 0.44 -10.02
C PRO A 45 -13.16 0.47 -10.95
N ARG A 46 -13.09 -0.27 -12.06
CA ARG A 46 -14.27 -0.45 -12.92
C ARG A 46 -15.24 -1.45 -12.26
N PRO A 47 -16.56 -1.24 -12.36
CA PRO A 47 -17.54 -2.22 -11.89
C PRO A 47 -17.30 -3.63 -12.48
N PRO A 48 -17.60 -4.70 -11.73
CA PRO A 48 -18.34 -4.74 -10.46
C PRO A 48 -17.50 -4.43 -9.21
N LEU A 49 -16.20 -4.15 -9.34
CA LEU A 49 -15.36 -3.77 -8.21
C LEU A 49 -15.73 -2.37 -7.72
N LEU A 50 -15.89 -2.23 -6.41
CA LEU A 50 -16.17 -0.96 -5.75
C LEU A 50 -14.87 -0.27 -5.31
N PRO A 51 -14.87 1.07 -5.20
CA PRO A 51 -13.78 1.81 -4.56
C PRO A 51 -13.57 1.37 -3.11
N ALA A 52 -12.36 1.56 -2.59
CA ALA A 52 -12.09 1.37 -1.17
C ALA A 52 -12.92 2.37 -0.35
N THR A 53 -13.52 1.88 0.73
CA THR A 53 -14.26 2.68 1.72
C THR A 53 -13.33 3.60 2.49
N ASP A 54 -13.87 4.62 3.15
CA ASP A 54 -13.06 5.55 3.96
C ASP A 54 -12.30 4.84 5.09
N ALA A 55 -12.92 3.83 5.70
CA ALA A 55 -12.28 3.02 6.74
C ALA A 55 -11.09 2.21 6.19
N GLU A 56 -11.24 1.63 4.99
CA GLU A 56 -10.15 0.90 4.32
C GLU A 56 -9.03 1.86 3.88
N ARG A 57 -9.37 3.05 3.36
CA ARG A 57 -8.40 4.09 2.99
C ARG A 57 -7.58 4.54 4.20
N PHE A 58 -8.23 4.77 5.34
CA PHE A 58 -7.57 5.12 6.59
C PHE A 58 -6.60 4.02 7.07
N GLU A 59 -7.04 2.76 7.03
CA GLU A 59 -6.18 1.64 7.42
C GLU A 59 -4.99 1.46 6.45
N ILE A 60 -5.19 1.65 5.15
CA ILE A 60 -4.10 1.63 4.15
C ILE A 60 -3.10 2.76 4.43
N GLN A 61 -3.58 3.98 4.68
CA GLN A 61 -2.73 5.12 5.02
C GLN A 61 -1.88 4.80 6.26
N ARG A 62 -2.49 4.32 7.33
CA ARG A 62 -1.79 3.94 8.57
C ARG A 62 -0.71 2.88 8.32
N ILE A 63 -1.01 1.86 7.51
CA ILE A 63 -0.05 0.80 7.16
C ILE A 63 1.14 1.38 6.38
N PHE A 64 0.88 2.25 5.40
CA PHE A 64 1.93 2.84 4.58
C PHE A 64 2.77 3.87 5.35
N GLU A 65 2.17 4.66 6.25
CA GLU A 65 2.89 5.52 7.21
C GLU A 65 3.84 4.72 8.10
N GLN A 66 3.36 3.61 8.68
CA GLN A 66 4.19 2.73 9.53
C GLN A 66 5.34 2.08 8.77
N ALA A 67 5.14 1.78 7.49
CA ALA A 67 6.18 1.26 6.61
C ALA A 67 7.13 2.35 6.07
N GLY A 68 6.89 3.64 6.39
CA GLY A 68 7.68 4.76 5.88
C GLY A 68 7.53 4.99 4.38
N LEU A 69 6.39 4.59 3.80
CA LEU A 69 6.09 4.68 2.36
C LEU A 69 5.31 5.95 1.98
N LEU A 70 4.79 6.69 2.96
CA LEU A 70 4.22 8.02 2.74
C LEU A 70 5.23 9.08 3.16
N ALA A 71 5.46 10.05 2.28
CA ALA A 71 6.25 11.23 2.63
C ALA A 71 5.51 12.01 3.72
N ARG A 72 6.21 12.44 4.78
CA ARG A 72 5.66 13.48 5.65
C ARG A 72 5.57 14.76 4.83
N VAL A 73 4.36 15.26 4.67
CA VAL A 73 4.11 16.65 4.23
C VAL A 73 4.44 17.58 5.39
#